data_AF-A0AAX6GQR9-F1
#
_entry.id   AF-A0AAX6GQR9-F1
#
_cell.length_a   1.000
_cell.length_b   1.000
_cell.length_c   1.000
_cell.angle_alpha   90.00
_cell.angle_beta   90.00
_cell.angle_gamma   90.00
#
_symmetry.space_group_name_H-M   'P 1'
#
loop_
_entity.id
_entity.type
_entity.pdbx_description
1 polymer ?
#
loop_
_entity_poly.entity_id
_entity_poly.type
_entity_poly.pdbx_seq_one_letter_code
_entity_poly.pdbx_strand_id
1 'polypeptide(L)'
;MDLAYHDNTFFLLSRYHGLFTFDLTGPSPVVFEYEDSTVNDINGAVDNIFLVSSRASGDLLCVKGEMFNTTLEQYKSFAIKRFDPEAAEGSSCWVEIKELGDQSLFLGSVNSMSLPSSMDAATKGNCIYFMEKQFMGENKFMKWLLGIRRDYRMRSYRFVKAYDVEQGIINTFFEFEENTGFGGRKAGFVSVPLWHGLSTSDTINQSEPF
;
A
#
# COMPACT_ATOMS: atom_id res chain seq x y z
N MET A 1 8.49 -8.07 8.39
CA MET A 1 7.60 -8.89 9.24
C MET A 1 6.29 -8.16 9.27
N ASP A 2 5.22 -8.85 8.93
CA ASP A 2 3.88 -8.28 8.87
C ASP A 2 2.89 -9.24 9.54
N LEU A 3 1.78 -8.70 10.06
CA LEU A 3 0.78 -9.44 10.82
C LEU A 3 -0.61 -9.05 10.31
N ALA A 4 -1.39 -10.05 9.91
CA ALA A 4 -2.79 -9.86 9.53
C ALA A 4 -3.70 -10.73 10.40
N TYR A 5 -4.92 -10.23 10.64
CA TYR A 5 -6.00 -11.02 11.22
C TYR A 5 -7.05 -11.29 10.15
N HIS A 6 -7.36 -12.57 9.93
CA HIS A 6 -8.21 -13.03 8.85
C HIS A 6 -8.90 -14.33 9.25
N ASP A 7 -10.21 -14.44 9.05
CA ASP A 7 -11.00 -15.64 9.35
C ASP A 7 -10.69 -16.26 10.74
N ASN A 8 -10.79 -15.41 11.77
CA ASN A 8 -10.50 -15.74 13.17
C ASN A 8 -9.08 -16.25 13.48
N THR A 9 -8.17 -16.12 12.52
CA THR A 9 -6.80 -16.62 12.59
C THR A 9 -5.82 -15.46 12.43
N PHE A 10 -4.75 -15.45 13.22
CA PHE A 10 -3.65 -14.53 12.98
C PHE A 10 -2.66 -15.15 12.01
N PHE A 11 -2.25 -14.37 11.01
CA PHE A 11 -1.25 -14.71 10.02
C PHE A 11 -0.03 -13.83 10.23
N LEU A 12 1.13 -14.44 10.49
CA LEU A 12 2.40 -13.76 10.65
C LEU A 12 3.32 -14.13 9.50
N LEU A 13 3.76 -13.12 8.76
CA LEU A 13 4.83 -13.27 7.78
C LEU A 13 6.18 -12.95 8.43
N SER A 14 7.00 -13.98 8.61
CA SER A 14 8.34 -13.90 9.18
C SER A 14 9.31 -13.17 8.26
N ARG A 15 10.42 -12.68 8.83
CA ARG A 15 11.54 -12.16 8.05
C ARG A 15 12.26 -13.23 7.23
N TYR A 16 12.06 -14.50 7.59
CA TYR A 16 12.62 -15.65 6.90
C TYR A 16 11.63 -16.27 5.93
N HIS A 17 10.66 -15.48 5.45
CA HIS A 17 9.71 -15.93 4.43
C HIS A 17 8.76 -17.06 4.88
N GLY A 18 8.81 -17.49 6.15
CA GLY A 18 7.81 -18.40 6.72
C GLY A 18 6.48 -17.69 6.99
N LEU A 19 5.37 -18.32 6.61
CA LEU A 19 4.02 -17.94 7.00
C LEU A 19 3.59 -18.80 8.19
N PHE A 20 3.27 -18.15 9.30
CA PHE A 20 2.77 -18.80 10.51
C PHE A 20 1.32 -18.42 10.72
N THR A 21 0.50 -19.38 11.10
CA THR A 21 -0.86 -19.13 11.57
C THR A 21 -0.99 -19.44 13.04
N PHE A 22 -1.80 -18.65 13.73
CA PHE A 22 -2.14 -18.85 15.13
C PHE A 22 -3.66 -18.99 15.23
N ASP A 23 -4.10 -20.22 15.46
CA ASP A 23 -5.48 -20.50 15.82
C ASP A 23 -5.66 -20.26 17.33
N LEU A 24 -6.52 -19.30 17.66
CA LEU A 24 -6.84 -18.90 19.03
C LEU A 24 -8.22 -19.39 19.50
N THR A 25 -8.87 -20.27 18.75
CA THR A 25 -10.23 -20.77 19.08
C THR A 25 -10.22 -21.76 20.25
N GLY A 26 -9.07 -22.38 20.54
CA GLY A 26 -8.86 -23.30 21.65
C GLY A 26 -8.35 -22.63 22.94
N PRO A 27 -8.26 -23.40 24.05
CA PRO A 27 -7.71 -22.90 25.32
C PRO A 27 -6.20 -22.58 25.27
N SER A 28 -5.52 -23.04 24.22
CA SER A 28 -4.10 -22.80 23.95
C SER A 28 -3.92 -22.47 22.47
N PRO A 29 -3.06 -21.49 22.12
CA PRO A 29 -2.74 -21.19 20.73
C PRO A 29 -2.14 -22.40 20.02
N VAL A 30 -2.68 -22.76 18.86
CA VAL A 30 -2.06 -23.74 17.96
C VAL A 30 -1.35 -22.98 16.86
N VAL A 31 -0.08 -23.31 16.64
CA VAL A 31 0.76 -22.69 15.61
C VAL A 31 0.94 -23.66 14.47
N PHE A 32 0.59 -23.25 13.26
CA PHE A 32 0.92 -23.98 12.03
C PHE A 32 1.90 -23.17 11.20
N GLU A 33 2.94 -23.82 10.71
CA GLU A 33 3.91 -23.25 9.77
C GLU A 33 3.59 -23.78 8.38
N TYR A 34 3.45 -22.88 7.42
CA TYR A 34 3.35 -23.23 6.01
C TYR A 34 4.76 -23.26 5.43
N GLU A 35 5.25 -24.45 5.13
CA GLU A 35 6.54 -24.68 4.48
C GLU A 35 6.39 -24.41 2.98
N ASP A 36 6.39 -23.12 2.60
CA ASP A 36 6.25 -22.73 1.20
C ASP A 36 7.58 -22.25 0.61
N SER A 37 8.14 -23.05 -0.30
CA SER A 37 9.37 -22.76 -1.02
C SER A 37 9.26 -21.56 -1.95
N THR A 38 8.05 -21.12 -2.34
CA THR A 38 7.85 -19.96 -3.22
C THR A 38 7.90 -18.61 -2.49
N VAL A 39 7.91 -18.61 -1.15
CA VAL A 39 8.31 -17.39 -0.43
C VAL A 39 9.83 -17.16 -0.58
N ASN A 40 10.61 -18.18 -1.01
CA ASN A 40 11.98 -17.98 -1.50
C ASN A 40 12.02 -17.49 -2.97
N ASP A 41 11.02 -17.78 -3.80
CA ASP A 41 10.85 -17.10 -5.11
C ASP A 41 10.49 -15.62 -4.93
N ILE A 42 10.04 -15.25 -3.72
CA ILE A 42 9.99 -13.87 -3.26
C ILE A 42 11.41 -13.39 -2.84
N ASN A 43 12.44 -13.69 -3.66
CA ASN A 43 13.79 -13.15 -3.51
C ASN A 43 13.73 -11.60 -3.57
N GLY A 44 14.13 -10.95 -2.48
CA GLY A 44 14.11 -9.51 -2.31
C GLY A 44 14.29 -9.14 -0.83
N ALA A 45 14.69 -7.89 -0.55
CA ALA A 45 14.71 -7.41 0.83
C ALA A 45 13.30 -7.58 1.45
N VAL A 46 13.27 -8.20 2.63
CA VAL A 46 12.09 -8.56 3.43
C VAL A 46 11.13 -7.39 3.68
N ASP A 47 11.61 -6.16 3.51
CA ASP A 47 10.90 -4.92 3.85
C ASP A 47 9.78 -4.55 2.85
N ASN A 48 9.51 -5.39 1.85
CA ASN A 48 8.61 -5.06 0.73
C ASN A 48 7.42 -6.01 0.57
N ILE A 49 7.14 -6.85 1.56
CA ILE A 49 6.02 -7.78 1.54
C ILE A 49 4.98 -7.34 2.56
N PHE A 50 3.73 -7.31 2.13
CA PHE A 50 2.59 -6.85 2.91
C PHE A 50 1.52 -7.94 2.94
N LEU A 51 0.99 -8.24 4.11
CA LEU A 51 -0.21 -9.06 4.27
C LEU A 51 -1.43 -8.15 4.34
N VAL A 52 -2.44 -8.45 3.54
CA VAL A 52 -3.67 -7.66 3.47
C VAL A 52 -4.87 -8.58 3.60
N SER A 53 -5.62 -8.42 4.70
CA SER A 53 -6.91 -9.09 4.87
C SER A 53 -7.97 -8.28 4.13
N SER A 54 -8.60 -8.89 3.12
CA SER A 54 -9.68 -8.28 2.36
C SER A 54 -11.03 -8.72 2.89
N ARG A 55 -11.69 -7.85 3.65
CA ARG A 55 -13.04 -8.13 4.17
C ARG A 55 -14.08 -8.23 3.07
N ALA A 56 -13.87 -7.56 1.94
CA ALA A 56 -14.85 -7.50 0.86
C ALA A 56 -14.92 -8.81 0.06
N SER A 57 -13.77 -9.42 -0.26
CA SER A 57 -13.73 -10.72 -0.93
C SER A 57 -13.62 -11.91 0.01
N GLY A 58 -13.24 -11.68 1.27
CA GLY A 58 -12.89 -12.77 2.18
C GLY A 58 -11.54 -13.38 1.87
N ASP A 59 -10.67 -12.70 1.11
CA ASP A 59 -9.34 -13.21 0.78
C ASP A 59 -8.28 -12.67 1.73
N LEU A 60 -7.27 -13.50 2.01
CA LEU A 60 -5.96 -13.04 2.50
C LEU A 60 -5.01 -12.86 1.33
N LEU A 61 -4.45 -11.67 1.19
CA LEU A 61 -3.55 -11.30 0.10
C LEU A 61 -2.12 -11.10 0.62
N CYS A 62 -1.15 -11.52 -0.17
CA CYS A 62 0.26 -11.20 -0.03
C CYS A 62 0.67 -10.30 -1.19
N VAL A 63 1.12 -9.09 -0.88
CA VAL A 63 1.53 -8.09 -1.87
C VAL A 63 3.02 -7.87 -1.75
N LYS A 64 3.76 -8.10 -2.84
CA LYS A 64 5.21 -7.86 -2.91
C LYS A 64 5.47 -6.65 -3.79
N GLY A 65 6.06 -5.62 -3.23
CA GLY A 65 6.57 -4.48 -4.00
C GLY A 65 7.96 -4.78 -4.58
N GLU A 66 8.11 -4.59 -5.88
CA GLU A 66 9.41 -4.61 -6.53
C GLU A 66 10.00 -3.19 -6.50
N MET A 67 11.11 -3.01 -5.79
CA MET A 67 11.76 -1.70 -5.69
C MET A 67 12.82 -1.53 -6.78
N PHE A 68 12.92 -0.32 -7.33
CA PHE A 68 14.08 0.09 -8.12
C PHE A 68 15.06 0.94 -7.29
N ASN A 69 14.61 1.51 -6.17
CA ASN A 69 15.47 2.23 -5.22
C ASN A 69 15.13 1.84 -3.77
N THR A 70 15.97 1.00 -3.17
CA THR A 70 15.80 0.51 -1.80
C THR A 70 16.03 1.57 -0.74
N THR A 71 16.84 2.61 -1.03
CA THR A 71 17.14 3.67 -0.07
C THR A 71 15.94 4.61 0.09
N LEU A 72 15.26 4.91 -1.02
CA LEU A 72 14.10 5.79 -1.07
C LEU A 72 12.76 5.03 -1.00
N GLU A 73 12.78 3.70 -0.85
CA GLU A 73 11.59 2.85 -0.85
C GLU A 73 10.67 3.13 -2.07
N GLN A 74 11.30 3.28 -3.24
CA GLN A 74 10.57 3.56 -4.48
C GLN A 74 10.28 2.25 -5.21
N TYR A 75 8.99 2.00 -5.42
CA TYR A 75 8.49 0.83 -6.11
C TYR A 75 8.39 1.09 -7.61
N LYS A 76 8.62 0.04 -8.42
CA LYS A 76 8.35 0.04 -9.86
C LYS A 76 7.12 -0.78 -10.24
N SER A 77 6.79 -1.80 -9.45
CA SER A 77 5.68 -2.72 -9.71
C SER A 77 5.30 -3.44 -8.43
N PHE A 78 4.15 -4.11 -8.45
CA PHE A 78 3.69 -4.99 -7.38
C PHE A 78 3.23 -6.32 -7.94
N ALA A 79 3.57 -7.41 -7.26
CA ALA A 79 3.01 -8.73 -7.46
C ALA A 79 2.01 -9.04 -6.34
N ILE A 80 0.88 -9.65 -6.68
CA ILE A 80 -0.21 -9.92 -5.76
C ILE A 80 -0.47 -11.42 -5.79
N LYS A 81 -0.51 -12.05 -4.62
CA LYS A 81 -0.91 -13.44 -4.47
C LYS A 81 -2.03 -13.55 -3.46
N ARG A 82 -2.97 -14.46 -3.71
CA ARG A 82 -4.05 -14.84 -2.80
C ARG A 82 -3.66 -16.11 -2.06
N PHE A 83 -3.97 -16.15 -0.77
CA PHE A 83 -3.82 -17.35 0.05
C PHE A 83 -4.89 -18.38 -0.33
N ASP A 84 -4.45 -19.60 -0.62
CA ASP A 84 -5.29 -20.74 -0.94
C ASP A 84 -4.82 -21.93 -0.09
N PRO A 85 -5.49 -22.21 1.05
CA PRO A 85 -5.12 -23.31 1.92
C PRO A 85 -5.44 -24.69 1.32
N GLU A 86 -6.29 -24.75 0.29
CA GLU A 86 -6.67 -25.98 -0.40
C GLU A 86 -5.79 -26.26 -1.64
N ALA A 87 -4.74 -25.45 -1.84
CA ALA A 87 -3.77 -25.66 -2.90
C ALA A 87 -3.25 -27.12 -2.88
N ALA A 88 -3.12 -27.72 -4.07
CA ALA A 88 -2.76 -29.11 -4.21
C ALA A 88 -1.45 -29.45 -3.47
N GLU A 89 -1.37 -30.66 -2.90
CA GLU A 89 -0.18 -31.12 -2.18
C GLU A 89 1.08 -30.99 -3.06
N GLY A 90 2.10 -30.31 -2.54
CA GLY A 90 3.34 -29.98 -3.28
C GLY A 90 3.28 -28.71 -4.13
N SER A 91 2.17 -27.97 -4.12
CA SER A 91 2.04 -26.64 -4.72
C SER A 91 2.07 -25.52 -3.66
N SER A 92 2.32 -24.29 -4.09
CA SER A 92 2.31 -23.12 -3.20
C SER A 92 0.90 -22.81 -2.72
N CYS A 93 0.78 -22.49 -1.43
CA CYS A 93 -0.45 -21.95 -0.84
C CYS A 93 -0.73 -20.50 -1.28
N TRP A 94 0.10 -19.93 -2.16
CA TRP A 94 -0.04 -18.59 -2.72
C TRP A 94 -0.27 -18.64 -4.22
N VAL A 95 -1.47 -18.26 -4.64
CA VAL A 95 -1.87 -18.21 -6.05
C VAL A 95 -1.74 -16.78 -6.57
N GLU A 96 -0.95 -16.56 -7.62
CA GLU A 96 -0.83 -15.23 -8.23
C GLU A 96 -2.16 -14.76 -8.81
N ILE A 97 -2.52 -13.51 -8.53
CA ILE A 97 -3.69 -12.85 -9.09
C ILE A 97 -3.27 -11.56 -9.81
N LYS A 98 -3.99 -11.22 -10.88
CA LYS A 98 -3.69 -10.07 -11.74
C LYS A 98 -4.71 -8.94 -11.60
N GLU A 99 -5.75 -9.14 -10.82
CA GLU A 99 -6.84 -8.20 -10.64
C GLU A 99 -7.35 -8.26 -9.20
N LEU A 100 -7.68 -7.10 -8.65
CA LEU A 100 -8.33 -6.92 -7.35
C LEU A 100 -9.83 -6.62 -7.49
N GLY A 101 -10.32 -6.51 -8.73
CA GLY A 101 -11.70 -6.16 -9.03
C GLY A 101 -12.07 -4.76 -8.51
N ASP A 102 -13.13 -4.68 -7.71
CA ASP A 102 -13.63 -3.44 -7.13
C ASP A 102 -12.82 -2.97 -5.89
N GLN A 103 -11.77 -3.69 -5.50
CA GLN A 103 -11.00 -3.40 -4.30
C GLN A 103 -9.81 -2.46 -4.56
N SER A 104 -9.52 -1.66 -3.55
CA SER A 104 -8.34 -0.82 -3.45
C SER A 104 -7.52 -1.26 -2.24
N LEU A 105 -6.23 -1.51 -2.42
CA LEU A 105 -5.33 -1.84 -1.31
C LEU A 105 -4.59 -0.60 -0.84
N PHE A 106 -4.40 -0.47 0.47
CA PHE A 106 -3.59 0.56 1.10
C PHE A 106 -2.46 -0.12 1.86
N LEU A 107 -1.23 0.06 1.39
CA LEU A 107 -0.04 -0.54 1.97
C LEU A 107 0.62 0.44 2.94
N GLY A 108 0.71 0.02 4.19
CA GLY A 108 1.37 0.76 5.25
C GLY A 108 2.54 -0.02 5.82
N SER A 109 3.48 0.67 6.47
CA SER A 109 4.65 0.04 7.10
C SER A 109 4.31 -0.77 8.36
N VAL A 110 3.06 -0.75 8.81
CA VAL A 110 2.60 -1.41 10.05
C VAL A 110 1.28 -2.12 9.82
N ASN A 111 0.34 -1.46 9.13
CA ASN A 111 -0.96 -2.01 8.83
C ASN A 111 -1.25 -1.77 7.36
N SER A 112 -1.55 -2.85 6.65
CA SER A 112 -2.12 -2.79 5.31
C SER A 112 -3.60 -3.12 5.38
N MET A 113 -4.40 -2.55 4.48
CA MET A 113 -5.84 -2.77 4.46
C MET A 113 -6.39 -2.79 3.04
N SER A 114 -7.52 -3.46 2.86
CA SER A 114 -8.31 -3.45 1.64
C SER A 114 -9.63 -2.73 1.88
N LEU A 115 -10.05 -1.90 0.93
CA LEU A 115 -11.32 -1.21 0.93
C LEU A 115 -12.02 -1.39 -0.42
N PRO A 116 -13.35 -1.57 -0.45
CA PRO A 116 -14.11 -1.40 -1.69
C PRO A 116 -13.90 0.02 -2.24
N SER A 117 -13.69 0.16 -3.54
CA SER A 117 -13.60 1.46 -4.21
C SER A 117 -14.88 2.30 -4.09
N SER A 118 -16.02 1.68 -3.81
CA SER A 118 -17.27 2.38 -3.50
C SER A 118 -17.25 3.13 -2.17
N MET A 119 -16.29 2.87 -1.27
CA MET A 119 -16.20 3.56 0.02
C MET A 119 -15.67 4.99 -0.09
N ASP A 120 -14.92 5.33 -1.15
CA ASP A 120 -14.36 6.67 -1.35
C ASP A 120 -14.34 7.02 -2.84
N ALA A 121 -14.98 8.13 -3.21
CA ALA A 121 -15.00 8.61 -4.59
C ALA A 121 -13.61 8.99 -5.14
N ALA A 122 -12.62 9.22 -4.26
CA ALA A 122 -11.25 9.51 -4.66
C ALA A 122 -10.46 8.24 -5.04
N THR A 123 -10.92 7.05 -4.64
CA THR A 123 -10.18 5.80 -4.84
C THR A 123 -10.75 5.03 -6.02
N LYS A 124 -9.86 4.32 -6.73
CA LYS A 124 -10.17 3.52 -7.90
C LYS A 124 -10.00 2.05 -7.51
N GLY A 125 -10.93 1.21 -7.93
CA GLY A 125 -10.78 -0.24 -7.85
C GLY A 125 -9.55 -0.69 -8.64
N ASN A 126 -9.08 -1.90 -8.34
CA ASN A 126 -7.91 -2.47 -8.98
C ASN A 126 -6.62 -1.63 -8.84
N CYS A 127 -6.47 -0.95 -7.70
CA CYS A 127 -5.32 -0.09 -7.40
C CYS A 127 -4.69 -0.39 -6.04
N ILE A 128 -3.38 -0.17 -5.96
CA ILE A 128 -2.59 -0.25 -4.72
C ILE A 128 -2.07 1.14 -4.38
N TYR A 129 -2.48 1.66 -3.24
CA TYR A 129 -2.06 2.94 -2.68
C TYR A 129 -0.96 2.72 -1.66
N PHE A 130 0.15 3.44 -1.77
CA PHE A 130 1.29 3.28 -0.86
C PHE A 130 2.00 4.61 -0.62
N MET A 131 2.69 4.70 0.51
CA MET A 131 3.50 5.86 0.86
C MET A 131 4.94 5.67 0.37
N GLU A 132 5.42 6.59 -0.45
CA GLU A 132 6.82 6.64 -0.88
C GLU A 132 7.61 7.61 0.03
N LYS A 133 8.83 7.22 0.41
CA LYS A 133 9.71 8.04 1.24
C LYS A 133 10.66 8.85 0.37
N GLN A 134 10.59 10.17 0.45
CA GLN A 134 11.63 11.02 -0.13
C GLN A 134 12.56 11.56 0.96
N PHE A 135 13.87 11.31 0.83
CA PHE A 135 14.87 12.02 1.63
C PHE A 135 14.94 13.48 1.15
N MET A 136 14.63 14.42 2.04
CA MET A 136 15.18 15.77 1.88
C MET A 136 16.69 15.69 2.16
N GLY A 137 17.50 16.23 1.26
CA GLY A 137 18.90 16.56 1.56
C GLY A 137 19.00 17.51 2.76
N GLU A 138 20.21 17.74 3.26
CA GLU A 138 20.45 18.60 4.43
C GLU A 138 19.73 19.96 4.36
N ASN A 139 18.68 20.16 5.14
CA ASN A 139 18.03 21.47 5.28
C ASN A 139 18.76 22.29 6.37
N LYS A 140 19.76 23.08 5.94
CA LYS A 140 20.57 23.94 6.83
C LYS A 140 19.73 24.96 7.61
N PHE A 141 18.60 25.39 7.06
CA PHE A 141 17.69 26.36 7.71
C PHE A 141 16.96 25.73 8.91
N MET A 142 16.45 24.51 8.78
CA MET A 142 15.80 23.80 9.88
C MET A 142 16.79 23.34 10.96
N LYS A 143 18.03 22.96 10.59
CA LYS A 143 19.13 22.73 11.55
C LYS A 143 19.40 23.98 12.41
N TRP A 144 19.39 25.15 11.79
CA TRP A 144 19.57 26.43 12.47
C TRP A 144 18.37 26.80 13.35
N LEU A 145 17.13 26.68 12.83
CA LEU A 145 15.90 27.05 13.53
C LEU A 145 15.67 26.23 14.81
N LEU A 146 15.99 24.93 14.78
CA LEU A 146 15.79 24.01 15.91
C LEU A 146 17.02 23.87 16.82
N GLY A 147 18.12 24.58 16.53
CA GLY A 147 19.35 24.53 17.34
C GLY A 147 20.01 23.16 17.42
N ILE A 148 19.75 22.27 16.46
CA ILE A 148 20.22 20.89 16.48
C ILE A 148 21.68 20.86 16.00
N ARG A 149 22.63 20.62 16.92
CA ARG A 149 24.08 20.54 16.64
C ARG A 149 24.55 19.19 16.09
N ARG A 150 23.69 18.17 16.06
CA ARG A 150 23.98 16.86 15.47
C ARG A 150 23.37 16.73 14.09
N ASP A 151 23.98 15.89 13.27
CA ASP A 151 23.56 15.62 11.90
C ASP A 151 22.23 14.84 11.86
N TYR A 152 21.12 15.54 12.08
CA TYR A 152 19.78 14.97 11.92
C TYR A 152 19.34 15.19 10.47
N ARG A 153 19.34 14.11 9.68
CA ARG A 153 18.58 14.06 8.42
C ARG A 153 17.09 14.03 8.79
N MET A 154 16.38 15.13 8.57
CA MET A 154 14.91 15.10 8.68
C MET A 154 14.34 14.19 7.59
N ARG A 155 13.57 13.18 8.01
CA ARG A 155 12.66 12.40 7.17
C ARG A 155 11.38 13.25 7.04
N SER A 156 10.61 13.36 5.96
CA SER A 156 10.52 12.81 4.61
C SER A 156 9.35 13.59 3.99
N TYR A 157 9.38 14.00 2.72
CA TYR A 157 8.08 14.19 2.03
C TYR A 157 7.48 12.80 1.89
N ARG A 158 6.19 12.65 2.17
CA ARG A 158 5.45 11.42 1.88
C ARG A 158 4.62 11.72 0.65
N PHE A 159 4.77 10.97 -0.42
CA PHE A 159 3.78 10.97 -1.49
C PHE A 159 2.87 9.78 -1.26
N VAL A 160 1.57 9.96 -1.48
CA VAL A 160 0.73 8.79 -1.72
C VAL A 160 0.80 8.53 -3.22
N LYS A 161 1.31 7.36 -3.58
CA LYS A 161 1.31 6.85 -4.94
C LYS A 161 0.18 5.85 -5.10
N ALA A 162 -0.32 5.72 -6.32
CA ALA A 162 -1.27 4.67 -6.70
C ALA A 162 -0.65 3.85 -7.83
N TYR A 163 -0.53 2.54 -7.64
CA TYR A 163 -0.22 1.58 -8.68
C TYR A 163 -1.53 1.04 -9.24
N ASP A 164 -1.77 1.29 -10.53
CA ASP A 164 -2.87 0.69 -11.29
C ASP A 164 -2.45 -0.71 -11.71
N VAL A 165 -3.15 -1.73 -11.20
CA VAL A 165 -2.77 -3.14 -11.38
C VAL A 165 -2.99 -3.58 -12.83
N GLU A 166 -4.05 -3.09 -13.47
CA GLU A 166 -4.38 -3.41 -14.86
C GLU A 166 -3.35 -2.81 -15.82
N GLN A 167 -3.00 -1.55 -15.60
CA GLN A 167 -2.07 -0.83 -16.48
C GLN A 167 -0.60 -1.08 -16.15
N GLY A 168 -0.29 -1.52 -14.92
CA GLY A 168 1.07 -1.68 -14.44
C GLY A 168 1.81 -0.34 -14.27
N ILE A 169 1.10 0.74 -13.97
CA ILE A 169 1.64 2.11 -13.91
C ILE A 169 1.49 2.69 -12.50
N ILE A 170 2.52 3.41 -12.05
CA ILE A 170 2.51 4.16 -10.78
C ILE A 170 2.26 5.64 -11.07
N ASN A 171 1.18 6.17 -10.49
CA ASN A 171 0.82 7.58 -10.56
C ASN A 171 0.96 8.25 -9.18
N THR A 172 1.19 9.56 -9.16
CA THR A 172 1.04 10.36 -7.93
C THR A 172 -0.44 10.51 -7.63
N PHE A 173 -0.87 9.97 -6.50
CA PHE A 173 -2.26 10.09 -6.04
C PHE A 173 -2.45 11.35 -5.20
N PHE A 174 -1.53 11.60 -4.26
CA PHE A 174 -1.59 12.74 -3.35
C PHE A 174 -0.19 13.25 -3.02
N GLU A 175 -0.04 14.58 -3.02
CA GLU A 175 1.18 15.28 -2.63
C GLU A 175 0.90 16.11 -1.37
N PHE A 176 1.81 16.06 -0.40
CA PHE A 176 1.74 16.89 0.79
C PHE A 176 2.58 18.15 0.57
N GLU A 177 1.93 19.30 0.37
CA GLU A 177 2.62 20.59 0.38
C GLU A 177 2.90 21.04 1.82
N GLU A 178 4.16 21.29 2.15
CA GLU A 178 4.55 21.91 3.43
C GLU A 178 4.61 23.44 3.26
N ASN A 179 3.63 24.14 3.83
CA ASN A 179 3.54 25.59 3.75
C ASN A 179 4.58 26.24 4.68
N THR A 180 5.76 26.58 4.16
CA THR A 180 6.82 27.29 4.91
C THR A 180 6.56 28.80 4.95
N GLY A 181 5.41 29.20 5.51
CA GLY A 181 5.03 30.61 5.66
C GLY A 181 5.04 31.07 7.12
N PHE A 182 6.04 31.87 7.49
CA PHE A 182 5.99 32.67 8.73
C PHE A 182 4.81 33.64 8.66
N GLY A 183 3.73 33.33 9.38
CA GLY A 183 2.55 34.19 9.48
C GLY A 183 1.28 33.36 9.61
N GLY A 184 0.79 33.23 10.84
CA GLY A 184 -0.30 32.35 11.21
C GLY A 184 -1.48 32.36 10.24
N ARG A 185 -1.57 31.31 9.42
CA ARG A 185 -2.80 30.84 8.78
C ARG A 185 -2.78 29.31 8.83
N LYS A 186 -3.95 28.74 9.15
CA LYS A 186 -4.18 27.30 9.32
C LYS A 186 -3.59 26.51 8.15
N ALA A 187 -3.00 25.35 8.45
CA ALA A 187 -2.70 24.33 7.46
C ALA A 187 -3.97 24.05 6.65
N GLY A 188 -3.97 24.44 5.38
CA GLY A 188 -5.01 24.13 4.43
C GLY A 188 -4.60 22.88 3.66
N PHE A 189 -5.45 21.87 3.68
CA PHE A 189 -5.33 20.69 2.82
C PHE A 189 -5.84 21.09 1.42
N VAL A 190 -5.00 20.96 0.40
CA VAL A 190 -5.44 21.08 -0.99
C VAL A 190 -5.57 19.66 -1.53
N SER A 191 -6.82 19.21 -1.69
CA SER A 191 -7.14 17.90 -2.26
C SER A 191 -7.39 18.04 -3.76
N VAL A 192 -6.53 17.45 -4.59
CA VAL A 192 -6.84 17.23 -6.01
C VAL A 192 -6.43 15.80 -6.38
N PRO A 193 -7.38 14.86 -6.51
CA PRO A 193 -7.09 13.56 -7.11
C PRO A 193 -6.65 13.79 -8.57
N LEU A 194 -5.40 13.47 -8.89
CA LEU A 194 -4.85 13.62 -10.25
C LEU A 194 -5.24 12.43 -11.15
N TRP A 195 -6.53 12.10 -11.22
CA TRP A 195 -7.06 11.18 -12.23
C TRP A 195 -7.57 11.98 -13.43
N HIS A 196 -6.69 12.73 -14.11
CA HIS A 196 -7.09 13.42 -15.34
C HIS A 196 -6.59 12.66 -16.57
N GLY A 197 -7.51 11.89 -17.14
CA GLY A 197 -7.38 11.30 -18.46
C GLY A 197 -8.56 10.42 -18.85
N LEU A 198 -9.70 11.04 -19.23
CA LEU A 198 -10.59 10.71 -20.37
C LEU A 198 -12.05 11.12 -20.15
N SER A 199 -12.49 12.05 -21.01
CA SER A 199 -13.83 12.28 -21.58
C SER A 199 -15.07 12.39 -20.68
N THR A 200 -15.65 13.60 -20.65
CA THR A 200 -17.07 13.75 -21.03
C THR A 200 -17.18 14.93 -21.99
N SER A 201 -17.25 14.62 -23.28
CA SER A 201 -17.93 15.47 -24.25
C SER A 201 -19.44 15.35 -24.04
N ASP A 202 -20.10 16.50 -24.15
CA ASP A 202 -21.52 16.72 -24.42
C ASP A 202 -22.56 16.49 -23.31
N THR A 203 -23.05 17.60 -22.77
CA THR A 203 -24.51 17.77 -22.67
C THR A 203 -24.89 19.20 -23.09
N ILE A 204 -25.81 19.22 -24.04
CA ILE A 204 -26.37 20.33 -24.81
C ILE A 204 -27.09 21.32 -23.89
N ASN A 205 -26.71 22.59 -23.93
CA ASN A 205 -27.56 23.69 -23.44
C ASN A 205 -28.69 23.91 -24.46
N GLN A 206 -29.90 23.42 -24.15
CA GLN A 206 -31.11 23.96 -24.75
C GLN A 206 -31.41 25.30 -24.07
N SER A 207 -31.46 26.35 -24.88
CA SER A 207 -32.02 27.65 -24.52
C SER A 207 -33.36 27.80 -25.23
N GLU A 208 -34.44 27.99 -24.49
CA GLU A 208 -35.66 28.59 -25.01
C GLU A 208 -35.70 30.05 -24.54
N PRO A 209 -35.97 31.02 -25.43
CA PRO A 209 -36.32 32.37 -25.03
C PRO A 209 -37.84 32.55 -24.95
N PHE A 210 -38.29 33.24 -23.90
CA PHE A 210 -39.51 34.04 -23.93
C PHE A 210 -39.29 35.32 -24.75
#